data_AF-A0A3V4IUX1-F1
#
_entry.id   AF-A0A3V4IUX1-F1
#
_cell.length_a   1.000
_cell.length_b   1.000
_cell.length_c   1.000
_cell.angle_alpha   90.00
_cell.angle_beta   90.00
_cell.angle_gamma   90.00
#
_symmetry.space_group_name_H-M   'P 1'
#
loop_
_entity.id
_entity.type
_entity.pdbx_description
1 polymer ?
#
loop_
_entity_poly.entity_id
_entity_poly.type
_entity_poly.pdbx_seq_one_letter_code
_entity_poly.pdbx_strand_id
1 'polypeptide(L)' 'MYQITAIIKKPGNTPINWLRFSKVKMTKEQCEKMLSGKTEAGVSRKERVTLENFHCTKAGT' A
#
# COMPACT_ATOMS: atom_id res chain seq x y z
N MET A 1 -13.89 -11.11 3.48
CA MET A 1 -12.49 -10.68 3.65
C MET A 1 -11.97 -10.24 2.28
N TYR A 2 -11.00 -9.34 2.19
CA TYR A 2 -10.40 -8.89 0.93
C TYR A 2 -8.93 -9.24 0.92
N GLN A 3 -8.46 -9.75 -0.21
CA GLN A 3 -7.06 -9.94 -0.52
C GLN A 3 -6.61 -8.80 -1.43
N ILE A 4 -5.56 -8.10 -1.01
CA ILE A 4 -4.97 -6.99 -1.73
C ILE A 4 -3.57 -7.43 -2.16
N THR A 5 -3.29 -7.36 -3.45
CA THR A 5 -1.96 -7.59 -4.02
C THR A 5 -1.52 -6.36 -4.80
N ALA A 6 -0.29 -5.92 -4.60
CA ALA A 6 0.30 -4.84 -5.39
C ALA A 6 1.82 -4.91 -5.35
N ILE A 7 2.48 -4.08 -6.16
CA ILE A 7 3.91 -3.83 -6.09
C ILE A 7 4.12 -2.47 -5.42
N ILE A 8 4.81 -2.46 -4.29
CA ILE A 8 5.21 -1.24 -3.59
C ILE A 8 6.45 -0.67 -4.27
N LYS A 9 6.35 0.57 -4.75
CA LYS A 9 7.49 1.37 -5.19
C LYS A 9 7.72 2.51 -4.20
N LYS A 10 8.91 2.52 -3.61
CA LYS A 10 9.40 3.64 -2.80
C LYS A 10 10.64 4.24 -3.48
N PRO A 11 10.80 5.57 -3.50
CA PRO A 11 12.03 6.19 -3.98
C PRO A 11 13.26 5.57 -3.29
N GLY A 12 14.29 5.23 -4.07
CA GLY A 12 15.53 4.66 -3.54
C GLY A 12 15.47 3.21 -3.06
N ASN A 13 14.31 2.53 -3.19
CA ASN A 13 14.16 1.12 -2.84
C ASN A 13 13.76 0.29 -4.06
N THR A 14 14.13 -0.98 -4.04
CA THR A 14 13.67 -1.96 -5.01
C THR A 14 12.16 -2.16 -4.90
N PRO A 15 11.42 -2.29 -6.01
CA PRO A 15 10.00 -2.64 -5.97
C PRO A 15 9.79 -3.98 -5.25
N ILE A 16 8.84 -4.02 -4.31
CA ILE A 16 8.52 -5.25 -3.56
C ILE A 16 7.09 -5.71 -3.81
N ASN A 17 6.91 -7.03 -3.95
CA ASN A 17 5.57 -7.62 -3.98
C ASN A 17 4.93 -7.50 -2.59
N TRP A 18 3.69 -7.02 -2.57
CA TRP A 18 2.94 -6.76 -1.37
C TRP A 18 1.63 -7.52 -1.40
N LEU A 19 1.38 -8.30 -0.36
CA LEU A 19 0.14 -9.03 -0.11
C LEU A 19 -0.40 -8.58 1.24
N ARG A 20 -1.67 -8.16 1.27
CA ARG A 20 -2.35 -7.76 2.51
C ARG A 20 -3.78 -8.25 2.51
N PHE A 21 -4.24 -8.71 3.67
CA PHE A 21 -5.66 -8.97 3.89
C PHE A 21 -6.33 -7.80 4.61
N SER A 22 -7.57 -7.50 4.23
CA SER A 22 -8.37 -6.44 4.83
C SER A 22 -9.79 -6.92 5.09
N LYS A 23 -10.42 -6.46 6.17
CA LYS A 23 -11.85 -6.71 6.43
C LYS A 23 -12.73 -5.91 5.47
N VAL A 24 -12.24 -4.77 5.00
CA VAL A 24 -12.94 -3.84 4.09
C VAL A 24 -12.25 -3.76 2.74
N LYS A 25 -13.02 -3.45 1.69
CA LYS A 25 -12.47 -3.14 0.38
C LYS A 25 -11.63 -1.87 0.49
N MET A 26 -10.40 -1.90 0.01
CA MET A 26 -9.53 -0.72 -0.05
C MET A 26 -9.30 -0.28 -1.49
N THR A 27 -9.14 1.02 -1.69
CA THR A 27 -8.66 1.59 -2.96
C THR A 27 -7.15 1.70 -2.97
N LYS A 28 -6.58 1.90 -4.15
CA LYS A 28 -5.14 2.13 -4.34
C LYS A 28 -4.66 3.30 -3.48
N GLU A 29 -5.37 4.42 -3.50
CA GLU A 29 -5.01 5.66 -2.78
C GLU A 29 -5.04 5.45 -1.26
N GLN A 30 -6.02 4.69 -0.76
CA GLN A 30 -6.09 4.34 0.67
C GLN A 30 -4.89 3.50 1.08
N CYS A 31 -4.48 2.54 0.25
CA CYS A 31 -3.30 1.73 0.49
C CYS A 31 -1.99 2.54 0.38
N GLU A 32 -1.86 3.42 -0.62
CA GLU A 32 -0.71 4.33 -0.77
C GLU A 32 -0.57 5.27 0.43
N LYS A 33 -1.67 5.86 0.89
CA LYS A 33 -1.70 6.73 2.08
C LYS A 33 -1.32 5.98 3.35
N MET A 34 -1.78 4.74 3.49
CA MET A 34 -1.42 3.88 4.63
C MET A 34 0.07 3.52 4.62
N LEU A 35 0.63 3.19 3.44
CA LEU A 35 2.03 2.78 3.28
C LEU A 35 3.02 3.94 3.34
N SER A 36 2.58 5.15 2.98
CA SER A 36 3.41 6.37 3.07
C SER A 36 3.65 6.85 4.50
N GLY A 37 3.08 6.17 5.50
CA GLY A 37 3.30 6.43 6.92
C GLY A 37 2.73 7.76 7.41
N LYS A 38 2.53 7.87 8.73
CA LYS A 38 2.46 9.18 9.38
C LYS A 38 3.90 9.63 9.53
N THR A 39 4.24 10.79 8.97
CA THR A 39 5.49 11.49 9.26
C THR A 39 5.73 11.46 10.77
N GLU A 40 6.79 10.76 11.22
CA GLU A 40 7.28 10.91 12.58
C GLU A 40 7.57 12.39 12.82
N ALA A 41 7.19 12.87 14.01
CA ALA A 41 7.27 14.26 14.40
C ALA A 41 8.66 14.84 14.08
N GLY A 42 8.73 15.74 13.09
CA GLY A 42 9.92 16.54 12.79
C GLY A 42 10.69 16.16 11.52
N VAL A 43 10.44 15.03 10.86
CA VAL A 43 11.16 14.67 9.61
C VAL A 43 10.19 14.60 8.43
N SER A 44 10.15 15.69 7.65
CA SER A 44 9.35 15.85 6.44
C SER A 44 9.93 15.10 5.24
N ARG A 45 10.37 13.85 5.39
CA ARG A 45 10.56 12.99 4.21
C ARG A 45 9.21 12.43 3.83
N LYS A 46 8.48 13.16 2.98
CA LYS A 46 7.31 12.65 2.24
C LYS A 46 7.81 11.55 1.29
N GLU A 47 8.19 10.39 1.81
CA GLU A 47 8.46 9.20 1.00
C GLU A 47 7.13 8.74 0.44
N ARG A 48 6.76 9.33 -0.69
CA ARG A 48 5.52 9.00 -1.40
C ARG A 48 5.65 7.58 -1.91
N VAL A 49 4.92 6.67 -1.28
CA VAL A 49 4.80 5.30 -1.75
C VAL A 49 3.80 5.28 -2.91
N THR A 50 4.18 4.62 -3.99
CA THR A 50 3.29 4.35 -5.11
C THR A 50 3.03 2.86 -5.22
N LEU A 51 1.82 2.49 -5.62
CA LEU A 51 1.42 1.10 -5.83
C LEU A 51 1.23 0.84 -7.33
N GLU A 52 1.85 -0.22 -7.83
CA GLU A 52 1.62 -0.76 -9.18
C GLU A 52 0.93 -2.12 -9.11
N ASN A 53 0.30 -2.54 -10.22
CA ASN A 53 -0.43 -3.81 -10.32
C ASN A 53 -1.37 -4.06 -9.13
N PHE A 54 -2.09 -3.01 -8.73
CA PHE A 54 -2.99 -3.06 -7.58
C PHE A 54 -4.24 -3.88 -7.92
N HIS A 55 -4.44 -4.96 -7.18
CA HIS A 55 -5.65 -5.77 -7.21
C HIS A 55 -6.21 -5.92 -5.81
N CYS A 56 -7.52 -5.76 -5.68
CA CYS A 56 -8.26 -5.93 -4.44
C CYS A 56 -9.43 -6.86 -4.72
N THR A 57 -9.28 -8.14 -4.38
CA THR A 57 -10.27 -9.19 -4.63
C THR A 57 -10.92 -9.59 -3.32
N LYS A 58 -12.19 -10.00 -3.36
CA LYS A 58 -12.85 -10.59 -2.20
C LYS A 58 -12.20 -11.96 -1.98
N ALA A 59 -11.45 -12.10 -0.88
CA ALA A 59 -10.99 -13.41 -0.44
C ALA A 59 -12.24 -14.22 -0.10
N GLY A 60 -12.42 -15.33 -0.81
CA GLY A 60 -13.64 -16.14 -0.83
C GLY A 60 -14.21 -16.43 0.56
N THR A 61 -15.54 -16.48 0.60
CA THR A 61 -16.36 -16.92 1.74
C THR A 61 -16.03 -18.31 2.21
#